data_AF-A0A1J5WHY4-F1
#
_entry.id   AF-A0A1J5WHY4-F1
#
_cell.length_a   1.000
_cell.length_b   1.000
_cell.length_c   1.000
_cell.angle_alpha   90.00
_cell.angle_beta   90.00
_cell.angle_gamma   90.00
#
_symmetry.space_group_name_H-M   'P 1'
#
loop_
_entity.id
_entity.type
_entity.pdbx_description
1 polymer ?
#
loop_
_entity_poly.entity_id
_entity_poly.type
_entity_poly.pdbx_seq_one_letter_code
_entity_poly.pdbx_strand_id
1 'polypeptide(L)'
;DEESCKNDPCCLPNCRLKEGAQCSDKNDGCCRGCQVIAKDEKHVCRKARNTCQNDSYCDGSSGKCPPSVFKENGARCEHTDTDGSLCANGICTGKSRQCQNAFITYGAKRACYKRGGCSIVCEIPGKGCMQINDHYVDGTKCGYGGFCSGGECRHTFSGFVRENWVAILAAVVLVAAACFFYYRMQQHPGFC
;
A
#
# COMPACT_ATOMS: atom_id res chain seq x y z
N ASP A 1 1.13 5.29 38.45
CA ASP A 1 0.42 6.30 39.27
C ASP A 1 -0.81 5.65 39.88
N GLU A 2 -1.22 6.07 41.08
CA GLU A 2 -2.35 5.44 41.79
C GLU A 2 -3.65 5.43 40.97
N GLU A 3 -3.83 6.43 40.11
CA GLU A 3 -5.00 6.56 39.23
C GLU A 3 -5.08 5.47 38.14
N SER A 4 -3.93 4.98 37.65
CA SER A 4 -3.90 3.93 36.61
C SER A 4 -4.41 2.59 37.13
N CYS A 5 -4.41 2.38 38.46
CA CYS A 5 -4.85 1.15 39.11
C CYS A 5 -6.14 1.33 39.92
N LYS A 6 -6.70 2.54 39.95
CA LYS A 6 -7.98 2.83 40.58
C LYS A 6 -9.10 1.99 39.95
N ASN A 7 -9.79 1.22 40.78
CA ASN A 7 -10.84 0.26 40.40
C ASN A 7 -10.38 -0.87 39.48
N ASP A 8 -9.07 -1.14 39.40
CA ASP A 8 -8.55 -2.31 38.69
C ASP A 8 -8.41 -3.49 39.68
N PRO A 9 -9.13 -4.60 39.51
CA PRO A 9 -9.03 -5.75 40.40
C PRO A 9 -7.65 -6.43 40.33
N CYS A 10 -6.84 -6.16 39.30
CA CYS A 10 -5.59 -6.81 38.98
C CYS A 10 -4.34 -6.01 39.36
N CYS A 11 -4.48 -4.71 39.61
CA CYS A 11 -3.34 -3.82 39.86
C CYS A 11 -3.30 -3.27 41.30
N LEU A 12 -2.09 -3.03 41.81
CA LEU A 12 -1.76 -2.36 43.07
C LEU A 12 -1.35 -0.89 42.82
N PRO A 13 -1.56 0.03 43.78
CA PRO A 13 -1.23 1.46 43.63
C PRO A 13 0.24 1.76 43.29
N ASN A 14 1.16 0.84 43.61
CA ASN A 14 2.59 0.95 43.32
C ASN A 14 2.98 0.44 41.91
N CYS A 15 2.03 0.42 40.95
CA CYS A 15 2.21 -0.07 39.58
C CYS A 15 2.67 -1.53 39.49
N ARG A 16 2.23 -2.38 40.43
CA ARG A 16 2.48 -3.82 40.41
C ARG A 16 1.19 -4.59 40.20
N LEU A 17 1.28 -5.78 39.61
CA LEU A 17 0.15 -6.70 39.56
C LEU A 17 -0.09 -7.33 40.93
N LYS A 18 -1.35 -7.63 41.24
CA LYS A 18 -1.72 -8.44 42.40
C LYS A 18 -1.27 -9.89 42.22
N GLU A 19 -1.17 -10.62 43.31
CA GLU A 19 -0.85 -12.04 43.28
C GLU A 19 -1.85 -12.82 42.40
N GLY A 20 -1.35 -13.65 41.49
CA GLY A 20 -2.16 -14.40 40.52
C GLY A 20 -2.63 -13.62 39.28
N ALA A 21 -2.44 -12.30 39.22
CA ALA A 21 -2.74 -11.51 38.03
C ALA A 21 -1.60 -11.60 37.00
N GLN A 22 -1.94 -11.88 35.75
CA GLN A 22 -1.01 -11.92 34.63
C GLN A 22 -0.93 -10.58 33.87
N CYS A 23 -1.98 -9.77 33.97
CA CYS A 23 -2.15 -8.49 33.30
C CYS A 23 -3.15 -7.61 34.05
N SER A 24 -3.33 -6.37 33.59
CA SER A 24 -4.26 -5.38 34.15
C SER A 24 -5.41 -5.08 33.20
N ASP A 25 -6.65 -5.40 33.59
CA ASP A 25 -7.85 -5.19 32.76
C ASP A 25 -8.00 -3.73 32.29
N LYS A 26 -7.45 -2.77 33.03
CA LYS A 26 -7.54 -1.34 32.70
C LYS A 26 -6.38 -0.83 31.84
N ASN A 27 -5.19 -1.42 31.98
CA ASN A 27 -3.97 -0.93 31.32
C ASN A 27 -3.57 -1.78 30.09
N ASP A 28 -4.07 -3.00 30.01
CA ASP A 28 -3.69 -3.99 29.00
C ASP A 28 -4.88 -4.33 28.08
N GLY A 29 -4.74 -4.06 26.78
CA GLY A 29 -5.81 -4.29 25.79
C GLY A 29 -6.13 -5.77 25.53
N CYS A 30 -5.31 -6.69 26.02
CA CYS A 30 -5.49 -8.14 25.92
C CYS A 30 -5.64 -8.82 27.29
N CYS A 31 -6.26 -8.12 28.24
CA CYS A 31 -6.53 -8.65 29.57
C CYS A 31 -8.03 -8.79 29.83
N ARG A 32 -8.43 -9.89 30.45
CA ARG A 32 -9.79 -10.08 30.95
C ARG A 32 -9.78 -10.87 32.25
N GLY A 33 -10.31 -10.29 33.32
CA GLY A 33 -10.35 -10.95 34.62
C GLY A 33 -8.94 -11.23 35.15
N CYS A 34 -8.00 -10.31 34.91
CA CYS A 34 -6.60 -10.43 35.31
C CYS A 34 -5.81 -11.55 34.61
N GLN A 35 -6.38 -12.17 33.58
CA GLN A 35 -5.73 -13.21 32.78
C GLN A 35 -5.56 -12.76 31.34
N VAL A 36 -4.49 -13.24 30.70
CA VAL A 36 -4.23 -12.96 29.28
C VAL A 36 -5.30 -13.61 28.42
N ILE A 37 -5.88 -12.86 27.49
CA ILE A 37 -6.87 -13.37 26.54
C ILE A 37 -6.21 -14.35 25.58
N ALA A 38 -6.77 -15.54 25.45
CA ALA A 38 -6.23 -16.60 24.61
C ALA A 38 -6.34 -16.27 23.10
N LYS A 39 -5.40 -16.78 22.31
CA LYS A 39 -5.28 -16.50 20.86
C LYS A 39 -6.50 -16.94 20.06
N ASP A 40 -7.10 -18.06 20.44
CA ASP A 40 -8.23 -18.70 19.78
C ASP A 40 -9.54 -17.91 19.92
N GLU A 41 -9.65 -17.03 20.92
CA GLU A 41 -10.79 -16.11 21.05
C GLU A 41 -10.84 -15.03 19.96
N LYS A 42 -9.73 -14.78 19.24
CA LYS A 42 -9.62 -13.72 18.22
C LYS A 42 -10.15 -12.37 18.71
N HIS A 43 -9.81 -12.00 19.95
CA HIS A 43 -10.24 -10.73 20.53
C HIS A 43 -9.53 -9.55 19.84
N VAL A 44 -10.31 -8.60 19.32
CA VAL A 44 -9.77 -7.38 18.71
C VAL A 44 -9.46 -6.36 19.80
N CYS A 45 -8.18 -6.23 20.13
CA CYS A 45 -7.71 -5.26 21.13
C CYS A 45 -7.41 -3.87 20.55
N ARG A 46 -7.26 -3.77 19.21
CA ARG A 46 -7.09 -2.49 18.51
C ARG A 46 -7.71 -2.56 17.13
N LYS A 47 -8.69 -1.68 16.89
CA LYS A 47 -9.32 -1.51 15.58
C LYS A 47 -8.39 -0.82 14.59
N ALA A 48 -8.49 -1.19 13.31
CA ALA A 48 -7.79 -0.54 12.22
C ALA A 48 -8.11 0.96 12.19
N ARG A 49 -7.08 1.81 12.08
CA ARG A 49 -7.24 3.27 12.02
C ARG A 49 -7.57 3.77 10.62
N ASN A 50 -7.28 2.97 9.60
CA ASN A 50 -7.53 3.30 8.20
C ASN A 50 -7.79 2.02 7.40
N THR A 51 -8.22 2.19 6.14
CA THR A 51 -8.58 1.09 5.24
C THR A 51 -7.40 0.21 4.81
N CYS A 52 -6.15 0.67 5.02
CA CYS A 52 -4.90 -0.02 4.72
C CYS A 52 -4.24 -0.65 5.94
N GLN A 53 -4.94 -0.69 7.08
CA GLN A 53 -4.48 -1.34 8.29
C GLN A 53 -5.40 -2.51 8.62
N ASN A 54 -4.85 -3.56 9.23
CA ASN A 54 -5.60 -4.67 9.79
C ASN A 54 -5.92 -4.41 11.27
N ASP A 55 -7.04 -4.97 11.73
CA ASP A 55 -7.31 -5.08 13.16
C ASP A 55 -6.17 -5.86 13.85
N SER A 56 -5.79 -5.44 15.05
CA SER A 56 -4.86 -6.19 15.90
C SER A 56 -5.63 -7.10 16.85
N TYR A 57 -5.15 -8.33 16.98
CA TYR A 57 -5.77 -9.39 17.75
C TYR A 57 -4.85 -9.82 18.87
N CYS A 58 -5.43 -10.19 20.01
CA CYS A 58 -4.66 -10.80 21.09
C CYS A 58 -4.04 -12.13 20.62
N ASP A 59 -2.76 -12.31 20.91
CA ASP A 59 -1.98 -13.47 20.46
C ASP A 59 -1.80 -14.54 21.56
N GLY A 60 -2.38 -14.32 22.75
CA GLY A 60 -2.27 -15.19 23.91
C GLY A 60 -0.92 -15.16 24.63
N SER A 61 0.02 -14.30 24.21
CA SER A 61 1.38 -14.27 24.77
C SER A 61 1.54 -13.27 25.92
N SER A 62 0.77 -12.18 25.92
CA SER A 62 0.81 -11.15 26.97
C SER A 62 -0.49 -10.34 27.02
N GLY A 63 -0.69 -9.57 28.10
CA GLY A 63 -1.78 -8.59 28.18
C GLY A 63 -1.63 -7.41 27.20
N LYS A 64 -0.45 -7.20 26.63
CA LYS A 64 -0.23 -6.10 25.70
C LYS A 64 -0.85 -6.42 24.34
N CYS A 65 -1.62 -5.47 23.82
CA CYS A 65 -2.13 -5.57 22.46
C CYS A 65 -0.97 -5.46 21.46
N PRO A 66 -0.77 -6.46 20.57
CA PRO A 66 0.31 -6.41 19.59
C PRO A 66 0.12 -5.24 18.62
N PRO A 67 1.20 -4.80 17.94
CA PRO A 67 1.11 -3.73 16.96
C PRO A 67 0.24 -4.16 15.77
N SER A 68 -0.63 -3.25 15.33
CA SER A 68 -1.42 -3.45 14.11
C SER A 68 -0.51 -3.49 12.89
N VAL A 69 -0.76 -4.43 11.98
CA VAL A 69 -0.02 -4.57 10.72
C VAL A 69 -0.75 -3.87 9.57
N PHE A 70 0.01 -3.41 8.58
CA PHE A 70 -0.57 -2.87 7.35
C PHE A 70 -1.02 -4.00 6.41
N LYS A 71 -2.03 -3.70 5.60
CA LYS A 71 -2.39 -4.53 4.46
C LYS A 71 -1.26 -4.51 3.43
N GLU A 72 -1.20 -5.56 2.63
CA GLU A 72 -0.21 -5.68 1.55
C GLU A 72 -0.31 -4.52 0.56
N ASN A 73 0.85 -4.10 0.05
CA ASN A 73 0.91 -3.10 -0.99
C ASN A 73 0.14 -3.60 -2.23
N GLY A 74 -0.72 -2.75 -2.77
CA GLY A 74 -1.61 -3.10 -3.87
C GLY A 74 -3.00 -3.59 -3.46
N ALA A 75 -3.27 -3.78 -2.16
CA ALA A 75 -4.62 -4.07 -1.68
C ALA A 75 -5.57 -2.89 -1.96
N ARG A 76 -6.78 -3.16 -2.45
CA ARG A 76 -7.78 -2.11 -2.68
C ARG A 76 -8.23 -1.51 -1.34
N CYS A 77 -8.24 -0.18 -1.27
CA CYS A 77 -8.60 0.55 -0.05
C CYS A 77 -9.81 1.47 -0.22
N GLU A 78 -10.28 1.66 -1.45
CA GLU A 78 -11.56 2.30 -1.79
C GLU A 78 -12.26 1.48 -2.90
N HIS A 79 -13.59 1.54 -2.90
CA HIS A 79 -14.45 0.81 -3.85
C HIS A 79 -14.83 1.64 -5.09
N THR A 80 -14.41 2.89 -5.19
CA THR A 80 -14.80 3.77 -6.30
C THR A 80 -13.98 3.51 -7.56
N ASP A 81 -14.63 3.56 -8.71
CA ASP A 81 -14.04 3.36 -10.05
C ASP A 81 -13.07 4.47 -10.49
N THR A 82 -12.75 5.41 -9.60
CA THR A 82 -11.80 6.50 -9.81
C THR A 82 -10.37 6.02 -9.48
N ASP A 83 -9.59 5.75 -10.52
CA ASP A 83 -8.14 5.45 -10.51
C ASP A 83 -7.67 4.23 -9.68
N GLY A 84 -8.57 3.50 -9.02
CA GLY A 84 -8.28 2.29 -8.27
C GLY A 84 -7.31 2.52 -7.11
N SER A 85 -7.73 3.26 -6.08
CA SER A 85 -6.92 3.54 -4.90
C SER A 85 -6.44 2.25 -4.21
N LEU A 86 -5.13 2.13 -4.02
CA LEU A 86 -4.47 0.97 -3.42
C LEU A 86 -3.63 1.35 -2.21
N CYS A 87 -3.46 0.41 -1.29
CA CYS A 87 -2.53 0.54 -0.19
C CYS A 87 -1.10 0.58 -0.70
N ALA A 88 -0.34 1.54 -0.20
CA ALA A 88 1.11 1.57 -0.27
C ALA A 88 1.65 2.06 1.07
N ASN A 89 2.50 1.27 1.71
CA ASN A 89 3.15 1.59 2.98
C ASN A 89 2.15 2.01 4.08
N GLY A 90 1.00 1.32 4.15
CA GLY A 90 -0.03 1.59 5.15
C GLY A 90 -0.93 2.80 4.85
N ILE A 91 -0.76 3.44 3.70
CA ILE A 91 -1.54 4.60 3.25
C ILE A 91 -2.37 4.21 2.03
N CYS A 92 -3.64 4.61 2.02
CA CYS A 92 -4.49 4.45 0.85
C CYS A 92 -4.11 5.51 -0.20
N THR A 93 -3.43 5.08 -1.25
CA THR A 93 -2.91 5.93 -2.32
C THR A 93 -3.79 5.89 -3.56
N GLY A 94 -4.07 7.06 -4.12
CA GLY A 94 -4.75 7.22 -5.40
C GLY A 94 -4.50 8.62 -5.94
N LYS A 95 -4.34 8.79 -7.25
CA LYS A 95 -3.99 10.10 -7.83
C LYS A 95 -5.08 11.14 -7.56
N SER A 96 -6.34 10.78 -7.84
CA SER A 96 -7.49 11.64 -7.58
C SER A 96 -7.69 11.98 -6.10
N ARG A 97 -7.53 11.00 -5.20
CA ARG A 97 -7.58 11.21 -3.75
C ARG A 97 -6.48 12.17 -3.27
N GLN A 98 -5.25 12.01 -3.78
CA GLN A 98 -4.15 12.90 -3.46
C GLN A 98 -4.39 14.32 -3.98
N CYS A 99 -5.00 14.47 -5.16
CA CYS A 99 -5.43 15.77 -5.67
C CYS A 99 -6.48 16.45 -4.79
N GLN A 100 -7.52 15.70 -4.38
CA GLN A 100 -8.58 16.20 -3.50
C GLN A 100 -8.00 16.66 -2.15
N ASN A 101 -7.00 15.93 -1.62
CA ASN A 101 -6.34 16.29 -0.38
C ASN A 101 -5.39 17.49 -0.54
N ALA A 102 -4.57 17.53 -1.60
CA ALA A 102 -3.58 18.57 -1.83
C ALA A 102 -4.23 19.93 -2.19
N PHE A 103 -5.37 19.91 -2.87
CA PHE A 103 -6.08 21.10 -3.34
C PHE A 103 -7.50 21.21 -2.78
N ILE A 104 -7.70 20.79 -1.53
CA ILE A 104 -9.01 20.79 -0.88
C ILE A 104 -9.66 22.18 -0.92
N THR A 105 -8.88 23.24 -0.68
CA THR A 105 -9.35 24.64 -0.70
C THR A 105 -9.79 25.11 -2.09
N TYR A 106 -9.22 24.53 -3.15
CA TYR A 106 -9.55 24.86 -4.53
C TYR A 106 -10.61 23.93 -5.13
N GLY A 107 -11.13 22.97 -4.35
CA GLY A 107 -12.17 22.04 -4.79
C GLY A 107 -11.71 21.12 -5.91
N ALA A 108 -10.44 20.67 -5.91
CA ALA A 108 -9.95 19.76 -6.93
C ALA A 108 -10.79 18.48 -6.99
N LYS A 109 -11.22 18.12 -8.20
CA LYS A 109 -12.16 17.00 -8.39
C LYS A 109 -11.45 15.67 -8.51
N ARG A 110 -10.40 15.62 -9.32
CA ARG A 110 -9.68 14.39 -9.69
C ARG A 110 -8.29 14.71 -10.22
N ALA A 111 -7.50 13.66 -10.44
CA ALA A 111 -6.25 13.80 -11.16
C ALA A 111 -6.51 13.97 -12.66
N CYS A 112 -5.68 14.77 -13.31
CA CYS A 112 -5.68 14.86 -14.76
C CYS A 112 -4.96 13.66 -15.38
N TYR A 113 -5.47 13.22 -16.52
CA TYR A 113 -4.80 12.16 -17.28
C TYR A 113 -3.48 12.69 -17.86
N LYS A 114 -2.36 12.19 -17.34
CA LYS A 114 -1.01 12.36 -17.88
C LYS A 114 -0.38 10.98 -17.99
N ARG A 115 0.00 10.56 -19.21
CA ARG A 115 0.68 9.26 -19.42
C ARG A 115 1.95 9.21 -18.57
N GLY A 116 2.11 8.13 -17.80
CA GLY A 116 3.36 7.80 -17.10
C GLY A 116 3.82 8.76 -15.98
N GLY A 117 3.10 9.85 -15.71
CA GLY A 117 3.57 10.86 -14.75
C GLY A 117 3.30 10.50 -13.30
N CYS A 118 4.30 10.73 -12.45
CA CYS A 118 4.19 10.70 -10.98
C CYS A 118 4.14 12.10 -10.35
N SER A 119 4.15 13.17 -11.14
CA SER A 119 3.90 14.53 -10.65
C SER A 119 2.41 14.74 -10.34
N ILE A 120 2.10 15.49 -9.29
CA ILE A 120 0.73 15.84 -8.93
C ILE A 120 0.17 16.82 -9.96
N VAL A 121 -0.87 16.40 -10.68
CA VAL A 121 -1.59 17.20 -11.67
C VAL A 121 -3.09 17.02 -11.46
N CYS A 122 -3.77 18.10 -11.08
CA CYS A 122 -5.13 18.05 -10.57
C CYS A 122 -6.07 18.92 -11.40
N GLU A 123 -7.29 18.43 -11.59
CA GLU A 123 -8.37 19.18 -12.23
C GLU A 123 -9.02 20.11 -11.19
N ILE A 124 -8.83 21.41 -11.37
CA ILE A 124 -9.40 22.46 -10.52
C ILE A 124 -10.55 23.16 -11.27
N PRO A 125 -11.75 23.28 -10.66
CA PRO A 125 -12.88 23.99 -11.25
C PRO A 125 -12.49 25.41 -11.69
N GLY A 126 -12.79 25.75 -12.95
CA GLY A 126 -12.50 27.08 -13.52
C GLY A 126 -11.04 27.33 -13.89
N LYS A 127 -10.08 26.48 -13.51
CA LYS A 127 -8.66 26.60 -13.87
C LYS A 127 -8.13 25.48 -14.77
N GLY A 128 -8.87 24.38 -14.88
CA GLY A 128 -8.43 23.22 -15.65
C GLY A 128 -7.35 22.41 -14.92
N CYS A 129 -6.45 21.79 -15.67
CA CYS A 129 -5.38 20.97 -15.11
C CYS A 129 -4.22 21.83 -14.60
N MET A 130 -3.97 21.79 -13.29
CA MET A 130 -2.85 22.46 -12.65
C MET A 130 -1.84 21.45 -12.12
N GLN A 131 -0.55 21.72 -12.36
CA GLN A 131 0.57 20.96 -11.82
C GLN A 131 1.22 21.73 -10.68
N ILE A 132 1.63 21.03 -9.62
CA ILE A 132 2.51 21.56 -8.58
C ILE A 132 3.89 20.90 -8.65
N ASN A 133 4.88 21.54 -8.03
CA ASN A 133 6.22 21.00 -7.85
C ASN A 133 6.24 19.96 -6.72
N ASP A 134 5.39 18.95 -6.84
CA ASP A 134 5.31 17.82 -5.93
C ASP A 134 4.90 16.55 -6.69
N HIS A 135 5.05 15.40 -6.04
CA HIS A 135 4.85 14.08 -6.61
C HIS A 135 3.84 13.27 -5.81
N TYR A 136 3.17 12.33 -6.49
CA TYR A 136 2.32 11.37 -5.82
C TYR A 136 3.17 10.50 -4.88
N VAL A 137 2.58 10.14 -3.75
CA VAL A 137 3.15 9.26 -2.74
C VAL A 137 3.71 8.00 -3.38
N ASP A 138 4.88 7.57 -2.94
CA ASP A 138 5.52 6.34 -3.39
C ASP A 138 4.58 5.13 -3.23
N GLY A 139 4.51 4.30 -4.27
CA GLY A 139 3.55 3.20 -4.39
C GLY A 139 2.21 3.58 -5.02
N THR A 140 1.96 4.86 -5.32
CA THR A 140 0.80 5.26 -6.13
C THR A 140 0.91 4.66 -7.53
N LYS A 141 -0.16 4.07 -8.05
CA LYS A 141 -0.18 3.53 -9.42
C LYS A 141 0.12 4.59 -10.49
N CYS A 142 0.95 4.23 -11.45
CA CYS A 142 1.27 5.04 -12.63
C CYS A 142 1.45 4.15 -13.87
N GLY A 143 1.17 4.70 -15.05
CA GLY A 143 1.31 3.97 -16.32
C GLY A 143 0.56 2.63 -16.35
N TYR A 144 1.06 1.69 -17.15
CA TYR A 144 0.55 0.32 -17.20
C TYR A 144 1.32 -0.56 -16.21
N GLY A 145 0.72 -0.84 -15.05
CA GLY A 145 1.30 -1.76 -14.06
C GLY A 145 2.58 -1.24 -13.38
N GLY A 146 2.76 0.09 -13.35
CA GLY A 146 3.84 0.75 -12.63
C GLY A 146 3.37 1.43 -11.34
N PHE A 147 4.35 1.84 -10.54
CA PHE A 147 4.16 2.54 -9.27
C PHE A 147 5.17 3.67 -9.13
N CYS A 148 4.76 4.77 -8.50
CA CYS A 148 5.63 5.91 -8.24
C CYS A 148 6.73 5.56 -7.23
N SER A 149 7.96 6.00 -7.50
CA SER A 149 9.08 5.93 -6.56
C SER A 149 10.02 7.09 -6.80
N GLY A 150 10.14 7.99 -5.83
CA GLY A 150 11.00 9.18 -5.92
C GLY A 150 10.60 10.13 -7.05
N GLY A 151 9.29 10.25 -7.31
CA GLY A 151 8.76 11.10 -8.38
C GLY A 151 8.80 10.51 -9.79
N GLU A 152 9.35 9.31 -9.96
CA GLU A 152 9.44 8.58 -11.23
C GLU A 152 8.49 7.37 -11.26
N CYS A 153 7.99 7.03 -12.45
CA CYS A 153 7.14 5.85 -12.61
C CYS A 153 7.98 4.60 -12.84
N ARG A 154 8.01 3.68 -11.85
CA ARG A 154 8.70 2.39 -11.98
C ARG A 154 7.75 1.31 -12.45
N HIS A 155 8.07 0.69 -13.59
CA HIS A 155 7.27 -0.37 -14.18
C HIS A 155 7.71 -1.74 -13.68
N THR A 156 6.74 -2.62 -13.46
CA THR A 156 7.02 -4.06 -13.35
C THR A 156 7.39 -4.62 -14.71
N PHE A 157 8.13 -5.74 -14.78
CA PHE A 157 8.46 -6.39 -16.07
C PHE A 157 7.20 -6.68 -16.91
N SER A 158 6.14 -7.17 -16.27
CA SER A 158 4.83 -7.36 -16.93
C SER A 158 4.24 -6.05 -17.46
N GLY A 159 4.37 -4.96 -16.69
CA GLY A 159 3.97 -3.62 -17.12
C GLY A 159 4.74 -3.13 -18.34
N PHE A 160 6.07 -3.27 -18.32
CA PHE A 160 6.94 -2.93 -19.45
C PHE A 160 6.57 -3.71 -20.72
N VAL A 161 6.35 -5.03 -20.60
CA VAL A 161 5.95 -5.88 -21.74
C VAL A 161 4.60 -5.46 -22.28
N ARG A 162 3.60 -5.19 -21.42
CA ARG A 162 2.27 -4.73 -21.87
C ARG A 162 2.32 -3.35 -22.53
N GLU A 163 3.14 -2.45 -22.03
CA GLU A 163 3.26 -1.10 -22.59
C GLU A 163 3.97 -1.11 -23.94
N ASN A 164 4.95 -2.00 -24.12
CA ASN A 164 5.79 -2.06 -25.31
C ASN A 164 5.53 -3.29 -26.20
N TRP A 165 4.39 -3.95 -26.07
CA TRP A 165 4.13 -5.27 -26.69
C TRP A 165 4.32 -5.26 -28.21
N VAL A 166 3.92 -4.18 -28.89
CA VAL A 166 4.12 -4.03 -30.35
C VAL A 166 5.59 -3.96 -30.71
N ALA A 167 6.37 -3.14 -29.97
CA ALA A 167 7.80 -2.99 -30.22
C ALA A 167 8.57 -4.29 -29.90
N ILE A 168 8.18 -4.99 -28.85
CA ILE A 168 8.76 -6.28 -28.47
C ILE A 168 8.46 -7.33 -29.54
N LEU A 169 7.21 -7.44 -30.02
CA LEU A 169 6.86 -8.36 -31.10
C LEU A 169 7.65 -8.04 -32.38
N ALA A 170 7.75 -6.76 -32.75
CA ALA A 170 8.54 -6.34 -33.92
C ALA A 170 10.02 -6.74 -33.79
N ALA A 171 10.63 -6.51 -32.62
CA ALA A 171 12.01 -6.91 -32.35
C ALA A 171 12.20 -8.43 -32.44
N VAL A 172 11.26 -9.22 -31.89
CA VAL A 172 11.31 -10.69 -31.97
C VAL A 172 11.22 -11.17 -33.42
N VAL A 173 10.35 -10.58 -34.25
CA VAL A 173 10.24 -10.91 -35.68
C VAL A 173 11.52 -10.56 -36.43
N LEU A 174 12.10 -9.39 -36.18
CA LEU A 174 13.35 -8.95 -36.81
C LEU A 174 14.53 -9.88 -36.46
N VAL A 175 14.65 -10.25 -35.19
CA VAL A 175 15.69 -11.19 -34.72
C VAL A 175 15.47 -12.57 -35.34
N ALA A 176 14.23 -13.08 -35.38
CA ALA A 176 13.92 -14.36 -35.98
C ALA A 176 14.24 -14.39 -37.49
N ALA A 177 13.90 -13.32 -38.22
CA ALA A 177 14.25 -13.18 -39.63
C ALA A 177 15.76 -13.16 -39.84
N ALA A 178 16.51 -12.36 -39.05
CA ALA A 178 17.96 -12.30 -39.13
C ALA A 178 18.61 -13.66 -38.84
N CYS A 179 18.14 -14.37 -37.81
CA CYS A 179 18.58 -15.74 -37.50
C CYS A 179 18.29 -16.71 -38.65
N PHE A 180 17.11 -16.62 -39.27
CA PHE A 180 16.75 -17.45 -40.43
C PHE A 180 17.68 -17.19 -41.62
N PHE A 181 17.96 -15.93 -41.95
CA PHE A 181 18.92 -15.56 -43.00
C PHE A 181 20.34 -16.02 -42.67
N TYR A 182 20.78 -15.85 -41.43
CA TYR A 182 22.09 -16.32 -40.98
C TYR A 182 22.24 -17.85 -41.12
N TYR A 183 21.24 -18.60 -40.66
CA TYR A 183 21.22 -20.07 -40.79
C TYR A 183 21.22 -20.50 -42.25
N ARG A 184 20.46 -19.82 -43.12
CA ARG A 184 20.47 -20.06 -44.58
C ARG A 184 21.84 -19.78 -45.21
N MET A 185 22.55 -18.74 -44.78
CA MET A 185 23.91 -18.46 -45.26
C MET A 185 24.91 -19.54 -44.81
N GLN A 186 24.79 -20.06 -43.58
CA GLN A 186 25.64 -21.16 -43.10
C GLN A 186 25.40 -22.49 -43.82
N GLN A 187 24.16 -22.75 -44.28
CA GLN A 187 23.83 -23.97 -45.04
C GLN A 187 24.28 -23.93 -46.51
N HIS A 188 24.68 -22.76 -47.03
CA HIS A 188 25.27 -22.61 -48.36
C HIS A 188 26.66 -21.97 -48.31
N PRO A 189 27.68 -22.65 -47.74
CA PRO A 189 29.05 -22.17 -47.78
C PRO A 189 29.64 -22.46 -49.17
N GLY A 190 29.34 -21.61 -50.15
CA GLY A 190 29.99 -21.62 -51.47
C GLY A 190 29.13 -22.12 -52.63
N PHE A 191 28.65 -21.17 -53.42
CA PHE A 191 28.88 -21.23 -54.87
C PHE A 191 29.71 -19.98 -55.20
N CYS A 192 31.03 -20.14 -55.19
CA CYS A 192 31.91 -19.37 -56.08
C CYS A 192 31.85 -20.03 -57.45
#